data_AF-A0A4Y8BKV0-F1
#
_entry.id   AF-A0A4Y8BKV0-F1
#
_cell.length_a   1.000
_cell.length_b   1.000
_cell.length_c   1.000
_cell.angle_alpha   90.00
_cell.angle_beta   90.00
_cell.angle_gamma   90.00
#
_symmetry.space_group_name_H-M   'P 1'
#
loop_
_entity.id
_entity.type
_entity.pdbx_description
1 polymer ?
#
loop_
_entity_poly.entity_id
_entity_poly.type
_entity_poly.pdbx_seq_one_letter_code
_entity_poly.pdbx_strand_id
1 'polypeptide(L)'
;MRYYKDKDNLVYGFEDDIKVDTSIYTEISKEEALELVKPIPPTPPSEEELLANAKENKLKEIDAKRDEAIESGVTYKDKVFQSAEKDRNLLTSTVSLFSITKSLPEGFVWIAKDNTAVSMSLEDLIALGALMASSVNENTIKARNLKDAVLKATTLDEVKGIVWN
;
A
#
# COMPACT_ATOMS: atom_id res chain seq x y z
N MET A 1 22.67 -18.51 -45.25
CA MET A 1 21.51 -18.64 -44.36
C MET A 1 20.26 -18.10 -45.04
N ARG A 2 19.25 -18.95 -45.20
CA ARG A 2 17.94 -18.64 -45.80
C ARG A 2 16.87 -18.60 -44.72
N TYR A 3 15.86 -17.77 -44.93
CA TYR A 3 14.77 -17.59 -43.99
C TYR A 3 13.49 -18.20 -44.54
N TYR A 4 12.69 -18.78 -43.65
CA TYR A 4 11.44 -19.42 -43.99
C TYR A 4 10.38 -19.07 -42.95
N LYS A 5 9.12 -19.18 -43.33
CA LYS A 5 7.98 -19.16 -42.41
C LYS A 5 7.09 -20.39 -42.56
N ASP A 6 6.44 -20.78 -41.48
CA ASP A 6 5.36 -21.76 -41.52
C ASP A 6 3.99 -21.10 -41.76
N LYS A 7 2.91 -21.89 -41.68
CA LYS A 7 1.52 -21.44 -41.84
C LYS A 7 1.07 -20.43 -40.77
N ASP A 8 1.75 -20.38 -39.62
CA ASP A 8 1.42 -19.52 -38.47
C ASP A 8 2.34 -18.27 -38.44
N ASN A 9 3.10 -18.03 -39.53
CA ASN A 9 4.11 -16.98 -39.68
C ASN A 9 5.29 -17.05 -38.70
N LEU A 10 5.56 -18.21 -38.10
CA LEU A 10 6.75 -18.40 -37.29
C LEU A 10 7.99 -18.43 -38.20
N VAL A 11 9.02 -17.64 -37.86
CA VAL A 11 10.22 -17.48 -38.68
C VAL A 11 11.32 -18.47 -38.28
N TYR A 12 11.91 -19.11 -39.28
CA TYR A 12 13.01 -20.07 -39.15
C TYR A 12 14.18 -19.65 -40.03
N GLY A 13 15.40 -19.85 -39.54
CA GLY A 13 16.63 -19.66 -40.32
C GLY A 13 17.36 -20.98 -40.50
N PHE A 14 17.68 -21.33 -41.73
CA PHE A 14 18.44 -22.54 -42.06
C PHE A 14 19.74 -22.18 -42.80
N GLU A 15 20.79 -22.97 -42.62
CA GLU A 15 22.01 -22.87 -43.41
C GLU A 15 21.77 -23.25 -44.87
N ASP A 16 22.59 -22.73 -45.79
CA ASP A 16 22.34 -22.83 -47.24
C ASP A 16 22.49 -24.26 -47.79
N ASP A 17 23.13 -25.15 -47.04
CA ASP A 17 23.34 -26.57 -47.35
C ASP A 17 22.20 -27.48 -46.87
N ILE A 18 21.24 -26.95 -46.11
CA ILE A 18 20.08 -27.69 -45.62
C ILE A 18 18.96 -27.70 -46.66
N LYS A 19 18.50 -28.91 -47.03
CA LYS A 19 17.28 -29.07 -47.84
C LYS A 19 16.04 -28.87 -46.96
N VAL A 20 15.29 -27.82 -47.24
CA VAL A 20 14.03 -27.49 -46.53
C VAL A 20 12.84 -28.04 -47.31
N ASP A 21 11.87 -28.63 -46.59
CA ASP A 21 10.62 -29.11 -47.17
C ASP A 21 9.69 -27.92 -47.48
N THR A 22 9.58 -27.58 -48.77
CA THR A 22 8.76 -26.46 -49.24
C THR A 22 7.25 -26.73 -49.20
N SER A 23 6.83 -27.95 -48.82
CA SER A 23 5.43 -28.22 -48.50
C SER A 23 5.03 -27.76 -47.09
N ILE A 24 6.02 -27.58 -46.20
CA ILE A 24 5.84 -27.14 -44.81
C ILE A 24 6.23 -25.67 -44.66
N TYR A 25 7.30 -25.25 -45.34
CA TYR A 25 7.93 -23.95 -45.16
C TYR A 25 7.91 -23.13 -46.44
N THR A 26 7.58 -21.85 -46.32
CA THR A 26 7.68 -20.87 -47.42
C THR A 26 8.94 -20.06 -47.24
N GLU A 27 9.82 -20.04 -48.24
CA GLU A 27 11.04 -19.20 -48.22
C GLU A 27 10.63 -17.72 -48.25
N ILE A 28 11.27 -16.91 -47.39
CA ILE A 28 11.03 -15.48 -47.25
C ILE A 28 12.34 -14.70 -47.32
N SER A 29 12.24 -13.42 -47.67
CA SER A 29 13.41 -12.53 -47.63
C SER A 29 13.90 -12.30 -46.21
N LYS A 30 15.17 -11.90 -46.06
CA LYS A 30 15.70 -11.49 -44.74
C LYS A 30 14.92 -10.28 -44.20
N GLU A 31 14.51 -9.37 -45.07
CA GLU A 31 13.71 -8.19 -44.73
C GLU A 31 12.34 -8.59 -44.18
N GLU A 32 11.66 -9.53 -44.83
CA GLU A 32 10.38 -10.08 -44.35
C GLU A 32 10.54 -10.85 -43.04
N ALA A 33 11.61 -11.64 -42.90
CA ALA A 33 11.94 -12.33 -41.66
C ALA A 33 12.13 -11.34 -40.50
N LEU A 34 12.87 -10.26 -40.74
CA LEU A 34 13.08 -9.19 -39.77
C LEU A 34 11.77 -8.47 -39.42
N GLU A 35 10.86 -8.28 -40.37
CA GLU A 35 9.54 -7.68 -40.13
C GLU A 35 8.66 -8.56 -39.23
N LEU A 36 8.62 -9.87 -39.50
CA LEU A 36 7.79 -10.83 -38.79
C LEU A 36 8.28 -11.10 -37.35
N VAL A 37 9.57 -10.95 -37.09
CA VAL A 37 10.13 -11.08 -35.73
C VAL A 37 10.18 -9.76 -34.96
N LYS A 38 9.70 -8.65 -35.54
CA LYS A 38 9.61 -7.40 -34.78
C LYS A 38 8.74 -7.65 -33.55
N PRO A 39 9.24 -7.33 -32.34
CA PRO A 39 8.44 -7.51 -31.13
C PRO A 39 7.17 -6.68 -31.27
N ILE A 40 6.03 -7.33 -31.07
CA ILE A 40 4.74 -6.64 -30.99
C ILE A 40 4.85 -5.64 -29.83
N PRO A 41 4.66 -4.33 -30.06
CA PRO A 41 4.72 -3.36 -28.98
C PRO A 41 3.70 -3.74 -27.90
N PRO A 42 4.04 -3.62 -26.61
CA PRO A 42 3.11 -3.96 -25.55
C PRO A 42 1.84 -3.13 -25.71
N THR A 43 0.68 -3.79 -25.65
CA THR A 43 -0.60 -3.10 -25.70
C THR A 43 -0.66 -2.12 -24.53
N PRO A 44 -0.94 -0.82 -24.78
CA PRO A 44 -1.11 0.13 -23.70
C PRO A 44 -2.26 -0.31 -22.78
N PRO A 45 -2.19 -0.04 -21.47
CA PRO A 45 -3.25 -0.41 -20.55
C PRO A 45 -4.59 0.20 -21.00
N SER A 46 -5.65 -0.59 -20.92
CA SER A 46 -7.02 -0.13 -21.09
C SER A 46 -7.39 0.89 -20.01
N GLU A 47 -8.43 1.70 -20.27
CA GLU A 47 -8.96 2.64 -19.27
C GLU A 47 -9.42 1.95 -17.99
N GLU A 48 -9.96 0.72 -18.13
CA GLU A 48 -10.36 -0.11 -16.99
C GLU A 48 -9.16 -0.54 -16.14
N GLU A 49 -8.06 -0.97 -16.76
CA GLU A 49 -6.81 -1.30 -16.07
C GLU A 49 -6.20 -0.07 -15.39
N LEU A 50 -6.22 1.09 -16.04
CA LEU A 50 -5.75 2.34 -15.44
C LEU A 50 -6.58 2.71 -14.21
N LEU A 51 -7.91 2.59 -14.30
CA LEU A 51 -8.81 2.87 -13.17
C LEU A 51 -8.61 1.88 -12.02
N ALA A 52 -8.49 0.58 -12.32
CA ALA A 52 -8.24 -0.45 -11.32
C ALA A 52 -6.93 -0.20 -10.56
N ASN A 53 -5.85 0.08 -11.28
CA ASN A 53 -4.55 0.42 -10.70
C ASN A 53 -4.61 1.69 -9.84
N ALA A 54 -5.33 2.72 -10.31
CA ALA A 54 -5.50 3.96 -9.55
C ALA A 54 -6.25 3.73 -8.23
N LYS A 55 -7.30 2.90 -8.25
CA LYS A 55 -8.03 2.51 -7.03
C LYS A 55 -7.14 1.77 -6.05
N GLU A 56 -6.41 0.75 -6.51
CA GLU A 56 -5.51 -0.03 -5.65
C GLU A 56 -4.46 0.87 -4.96
N ASN A 57 -3.83 1.75 -5.74
CA ASN A 57 -2.83 2.69 -5.21
C ASN A 57 -3.45 3.65 -4.18
N LYS A 58 -4.65 4.17 -4.47
CA LYS A 58 -5.35 5.07 -3.53
C LYS A 58 -5.75 4.36 -2.24
N LEU A 59 -6.16 3.10 -2.29
CA LEU A 59 -6.47 2.31 -1.08
C LEU A 59 -5.22 2.15 -0.18
N LYS A 60 -4.06 1.87 -0.78
CA LYS A 60 -2.77 1.79 -0.06
C LYS A 60 -2.36 3.14 0.53
N GLU A 61 -2.55 4.22 -0.21
CA GLU A 61 -2.30 5.59 0.27
C GLU A 61 -3.16 5.92 1.50
N ILE A 62 -4.45 5.56 1.47
CA ILE A 62 -5.38 5.76 2.60
C ILE A 62 -4.94 4.95 3.83
N ASP A 63 -4.51 3.70 3.64
CA ASP A 63 -3.97 2.89 4.74
C ASP A 63 -2.72 3.53 5.36
N ALA A 64 -1.75 3.93 4.53
CA ALA A 64 -0.55 4.59 5.02
C ALA A 64 -0.86 5.89 5.78
N LYS A 65 -1.81 6.70 5.29
CA LYS A 65 -2.24 7.94 5.94
C LYS A 65 -3.01 7.71 7.24
N ARG A 66 -3.82 6.65 7.31
CA ARG A 66 -4.46 6.23 8.56
C ARG A 66 -3.40 5.88 9.60
N ASP A 67 -2.44 5.05 9.22
CA ASP A 67 -1.42 4.57 10.15
C ASP A 67 -0.53 5.72 10.61
N GLU A 68 -0.10 6.60 9.70
CA GLU A 68 0.60 7.85 10.04
C GLU A 68 -0.18 8.71 11.04
N ALA A 69 -1.48 8.90 10.83
CA ALA A 69 -2.33 9.70 11.73
C ALA A 69 -2.45 9.06 13.11
N ILE A 70 -2.67 7.74 13.18
CA ILE A 70 -2.76 6.98 14.43
C ILE A 70 -1.45 7.02 15.21
N GLU A 71 -0.31 6.97 14.53
CA GLU A 71 1.03 6.92 15.14
C GLU A 71 1.65 8.30 15.40
N SER A 72 1.03 9.37 14.90
CA SER A 72 1.53 10.75 15.04
C SER A 72 1.60 11.24 16.51
N GLY A 73 0.85 10.60 17.40
CA GLY A 73 0.77 10.92 18.82
C GLY A 73 -0.59 11.47 19.24
N VAL A 74 -0.82 11.55 20.55
CA VAL A 74 -1.99 12.23 21.13
C VAL A 74 -1.56 13.28 22.13
N THR A 75 -2.27 14.40 22.17
CA THR A 75 -1.99 15.50 23.11
C THR A 75 -2.72 15.27 24.43
N TYR A 76 -2.00 15.35 25.54
CA TYR A 76 -2.55 15.29 26.89
C TYR A 76 -1.64 16.07 27.85
N LYS A 77 -2.21 16.85 28.78
CA LYS A 77 -1.44 17.70 29.73
C LYS A 77 -0.33 18.51 29.06
N ASP A 78 -0.67 19.21 27.97
CA ASP A 78 0.25 20.06 27.19
C ASP A 78 1.49 19.33 26.63
N LYS A 79 1.43 17.99 26.55
CA LYS A 79 2.46 17.12 25.99
C LYS A 79 1.89 16.22 24.90
N VAL A 80 2.74 15.88 23.93
CA VAL A 80 2.41 14.87 22.91
C VAL A 80 2.99 13.54 23.36
N PHE A 81 2.15 12.51 23.42
CA PHE A 81 2.56 11.15 23.76
C PHE A 81 2.61 10.28 22.51
N GLN A 82 3.55 9.34 22.50
CA GLN A 82 3.69 8.37 21.41
C GLN A 82 2.47 7.44 21.42
N SER A 83 1.91 7.16 20.25
CA SER A 83 0.68 6.38 20.10
C SER A 83 0.84 5.25 19.11
N ALA A 84 2.07 4.81 18.81
CA ALA A 84 2.28 3.62 17.98
C ALA A 84 1.75 2.37 18.68
N GLU A 85 1.56 1.28 17.94
CA GLU A 85 0.94 0.07 18.48
C GLU A 85 1.63 -0.43 19.75
N LYS A 86 2.98 -0.46 19.73
CA LYS A 86 3.79 -0.83 20.90
C LYS A 86 3.51 0.05 22.12
N ASP A 87 3.26 1.36 21.93
CA ASP A 87 3.07 2.31 23.01
C ASP A 87 1.66 2.17 23.61
N ARG A 88 0.65 1.95 22.75
CA ARG A 88 -0.72 1.63 23.17
C ARG A 88 -0.78 0.30 23.92
N ASN A 89 -0.05 -0.71 23.45
CA ASN A 89 0.04 -2.01 24.12
C ASN A 89 0.70 -1.87 25.49
N LEU A 90 1.83 -1.14 25.57
CA LEU A 90 2.52 -0.86 26.84
C LEU A 90 1.60 -0.12 27.83
N LEU A 91 0.90 0.92 27.36
CA LEU A 91 -0.06 1.66 28.19
C LEU A 91 -1.18 0.76 28.69
N THR A 92 -1.75 -0.07 27.80
CA THR A 92 -2.83 -1.01 28.15
C THR A 92 -2.36 -2.00 29.21
N SER A 93 -1.18 -2.63 29.03
CA SER A 93 -0.62 -3.55 30.03
C SER A 93 -0.30 -2.86 31.35
N THR A 94 0.22 -1.63 31.31
CA THR A 94 0.49 -0.82 32.51
C THR A 94 -0.79 -0.53 33.28
N VAL A 95 -1.82 -0.03 32.60
CA VAL A 95 -3.13 0.25 33.20
C VAL A 95 -3.73 -1.03 33.77
N SER A 96 -3.72 -2.15 33.04
CA SER A 96 -4.25 -3.43 33.53
C SER A 96 -3.53 -3.90 34.80
N LEU A 97 -2.19 -3.84 34.83
CA LEU A 97 -1.41 -4.30 35.97
C LEU A 97 -1.65 -3.43 37.22
N PHE A 98 -1.56 -2.11 37.09
CA PHE A 98 -1.68 -1.20 38.23
C PHE A 98 -3.13 -0.92 38.64
N SER A 99 -4.12 -1.25 37.81
CA SER A 99 -5.53 -1.25 38.22
C SER A 99 -5.83 -2.36 39.23
N ILE A 100 -5.09 -3.47 39.19
CA ILE A 100 -5.23 -4.57 40.17
C ILE A 100 -4.73 -4.11 41.54
N THR A 101 -3.55 -3.49 41.59
CA THR A 101 -2.93 -2.99 42.83
C THR A 101 -3.47 -1.64 43.28
N LYS A 102 -4.27 -0.97 42.44
CA LYS A 102 -4.81 0.39 42.62
C LYS A 102 -3.75 1.43 43.02
N SER A 103 -2.51 1.20 42.61
CA SER A 103 -1.36 2.01 43.02
C SER A 103 -0.27 1.94 41.96
N LEU A 104 0.41 3.07 41.77
CA LEU A 104 1.63 3.17 40.97
C LEU A 104 2.84 3.16 41.90
N PRO A 105 4.02 2.72 41.42
CA PRO A 105 5.28 2.87 42.14
C PRO A 105 5.54 4.33 42.54
N GLU A 106 6.26 4.53 43.64
CA GLU A 106 6.72 5.85 44.02
C GLU A 106 7.60 6.46 42.92
N GLY A 107 7.34 7.74 42.58
CA GLY A 107 8.07 8.43 41.51
C GLY A 107 7.73 7.96 40.09
N PHE A 108 6.62 7.25 39.88
CA PHE A 108 6.19 6.83 38.55
C PHE A 108 6.03 8.01 37.58
N VAL A 109 6.56 7.84 36.38
CA VAL A 109 6.48 8.79 35.28
C VAL A 109 6.16 8.07 33.97
N TRP A 110 5.49 8.77 33.08
CA TRP A 110 5.32 8.37 31.68
C TRP A 110 6.16 9.27 30.78
N ILE A 111 6.77 8.71 29.74
CA ILE A 111 7.67 9.45 28.86
C ILE A 111 6.87 10.00 27.67
N ALA A 112 6.85 11.32 27.52
CA ALA A 112 6.28 11.99 26.36
C ALA A 112 7.17 11.83 25.12
N LYS A 113 6.64 12.16 23.94
CA LYS A 113 7.33 12.04 22.65
C LYS A 113 8.61 12.88 22.57
N ASP A 114 8.67 13.99 23.30
CA ASP A 114 9.85 14.85 23.46
C ASP A 114 10.86 14.33 24.50
N ASN A 115 10.70 13.09 24.97
CA ASN A 115 11.46 12.47 26.07
C ASN A 115 11.31 13.13 27.44
N THR A 116 10.34 14.03 27.63
CA THR A 116 10.07 14.57 28.97
C THR A 116 9.37 13.54 29.85
N ALA A 117 9.83 13.41 31.09
CA ALA A 117 9.19 12.59 32.09
C ALA A 117 8.01 13.34 32.72
N VAL A 118 6.81 12.80 32.57
CA VAL A 118 5.57 13.40 33.07
C VAL A 118 5.06 12.55 34.22
N SER A 119 4.84 13.17 35.39
CA SER A 119 4.21 12.48 36.51
C SER A 119 2.74 12.20 36.18
N MET A 120 2.33 10.94 36.31
CA MET A 120 1.01 10.46 35.92
C MET A 120 0.39 9.64 37.05
N SER A 121 -0.88 9.88 37.33
CA SER A 121 -1.73 9.00 38.14
C SER A 121 -2.27 7.84 37.30
N LEU A 122 -2.88 6.84 37.95
CA LEU A 122 -3.57 5.77 37.23
C LEU A 122 -4.73 6.31 36.37
N GLU A 123 -5.43 7.34 36.86
CA GLU A 123 -6.51 8.02 36.14
C GLU A 123 -5.98 8.72 34.88
N ASP A 124 -4.80 9.34 34.97
CA ASP A 124 -4.15 9.97 33.82
C ASP A 124 -3.79 8.94 32.73
N LEU A 125 -3.30 7.77 33.13
CA LEU A 125 -2.98 6.68 32.19
C LEU A 125 -4.24 6.14 31.51
N ILE A 126 -5.35 6.00 32.25
CA ILE A 126 -6.65 5.61 31.69
C ILE A 126 -7.15 6.67 30.70
N ALA A 127 -7.08 7.96 31.06
CA ALA A 127 -7.48 9.05 30.19
C ALA A 127 -6.63 9.11 28.91
N LEU A 128 -5.31 8.93 29.03
CA LEU A 128 -4.40 8.84 27.89
C LEU A 128 -4.77 7.65 26.99
N GLY A 129 -5.07 6.50 27.58
CA GLY A 129 -5.50 5.30 26.84
C GLY A 129 -6.80 5.51 26.08
N ALA A 130 -7.76 6.20 26.71
CA ALA A 130 -9.02 6.57 26.07
C ALA A 130 -8.81 7.52 24.87
N LEU A 131 -7.90 8.49 24.98
CA LEU A 131 -7.56 9.39 23.86
C LEU A 131 -6.92 8.62 22.70
N MET A 132 -6.00 7.70 22.98
CA MET A 132 -5.40 6.85 21.95
C MET A 132 -6.44 5.96 21.27
N ALA A 133 -7.35 5.35 22.04
CA ALA A 133 -8.43 4.53 21.50
C ALA A 133 -9.40 5.34 20.63
N SER A 134 -9.76 6.56 21.06
CA SER A 134 -10.60 7.48 20.26
C SER A 134 -9.92 7.81 18.93
N SER A 135 -8.64 8.19 18.97
CA SER A 135 -7.86 8.50 17.76
C SER A 135 -7.81 7.30 16.79
N VAL A 136 -7.58 6.08 17.30
CA VAL A 136 -7.61 4.86 16.46
C VAL A 136 -8.96 4.68 15.79
N ASN A 137 -10.05 4.80 16.55
CA ASN A 137 -11.40 4.62 16.02
C ASN A 137 -11.76 5.69 14.97
N GLU A 138 -11.51 6.96 15.28
CA GLU A 138 -11.77 8.08 14.37
C GLU A 138 -11.04 7.92 13.03
N ASN A 139 -9.73 7.61 13.08
CA ASN A 139 -8.93 7.42 11.88
C ASN A 139 -9.34 6.15 11.11
N THR A 140 -9.76 5.08 11.81
CA THR A 140 -10.28 3.86 11.16
C THR A 140 -11.58 4.12 10.42
N ILE A 141 -12.53 4.84 11.04
CA ILE A 141 -13.80 5.21 10.41
C ILE A 141 -13.55 6.14 9.21
N LYS A 142 -12.68 7.15 9.35
CA LYS A 142 -12.28 8.03 8.26
C LYS A 142 -11.69 7.25 7.08
N ALA A 143 -10.76 6.34 7.34
CA ALA A 143 -10.17 5.48 6.31
C ALA A 143 -11.25 4.65 5.59
N ARG A 144 -12.18 4.04 6.35
CA ARG A 144 -13.28 3.25 5.77
C ARG A 144 -14.13 4.08 4.82
N ASN A 145 -14.56 5.27 5.24
CA ASN A 145 -15.39 6.15 4.42
C ASN A 145 -14.68 6.55 3.12
N LEU A 146 -13.38 6.86 3.19
CA LEU A 146 -12.58 7.20 2.02
C LEU A 146 -12.42 5.99 1.09
N LYS A 147 -12.14 4.79 1.62
CA LYS A 147 -12.05 3.56 0.82
C LYS A 147 -13.37 3.23 0.13
N ASP A 148 -14.49 3.38 0.82
CA ASP A 148 -15.81 3.19 0.22
C ASP A 148 -16.06 4.17 -0.93
N ALA A 149 -15.58 5.41 -0.83
CA ALA A 149 -15.61 6.37 -1.93
C ALA A 149 -14.71 5.93 -3.11
N VAL A 150 -13.51 5.40 -2.85
CA VAL A 150 -12.60 4.90 -3.91
C VAL A 150 -13.23 3.76 -4.68
N LEU A 151 -13.88 2.82 -3.97
CA LEU A 151 -14.53 1.68 -4.61
C LEU A 151 -15.70 2.12 -5.50
N LYS A 152 -16.46 3.14 -5.09
CA LYS A 152 -17.58 3.72 -5.84
C LYS A 152 -17.17 4.61 -7.02
N ALA A 153 -15.96 5.16 -7.02
CA ALA A 153 -15.48 6.01 -8.10
C ALA A 153 -15.48 5.26 -9.45
N THR A 154 -15.89 5.93 -10.51
CA THR A 154 -15.99 5.39 -11.87
C THR A 154 -14.95 5.99 -12.82
N THR A 155 -14.27 7.06 -12.39
CA THR A 155 -13.27 7.76 -13.19
C THR A 155 -11.97 7.98 -12.42
N LEU A 156 -10.87 8.20 -13.16
CA LEU A 156 -9.57 8.51 -12.57
C LEU A 156 -9.60 9.81 -11.75
N ASP A 157 -10.35 10.82 -12.18
CA ASP A 157 -10.40 12.11 -11.51
C ASP A 157 -11.18 12.04 -10.20
N GLU A 158 -12.25 11.24 -10.14
CA GLU A 158 -12.93 10.92 -8.87
C GLU A 158 -11.99 10.24 -7.88
N VAL A 159 -11.20 9.25 -8.33
CA VAL A 159 -10.21 8.57 -7.46
C VAL A 159 -9.15 9.56 -6.97
N LYS A 160 -8.65 10.44 -7.84
CA LYS A 160 -7.66 11.47 -7.46
C LYS A 160 -8.22 12.51 -6.48
N GLY A 161 -9.50 12.83 -6.60
CA GLY A 161 -10.19 13.79 -5.71
C GLY A 161 -10.37 13.29 -4.27
N ILE A 162 -10.20 11.99 -4.03
CA ILE A 162 -10.28 11.41 -2.69
C ILE A 162 -8.95 11.63 -1.97
N VAL A 163 -8.99 12.48 -0.95
CA VAL A 163 -7.82 12.93 -0.18
C VAL A 163 -8.05 12.76 1.32
N TRP A 164 -6.96 12.51 2.04
CA TRP A 164 -6.95 12.45 3.50
C TRP A 164 -6.86 13.86 4.08
N ASN A 165 -8.00 14.43 4.51
CA ASN A 165 -8.10 15.76 5.15
C ASN A 165 -8.20 15.65 6.67
#